data_AF-A0A951JHM4-F1
#
_entry.id   AF-A0A951JHM4-F1
#
_cell.length_a   1.000
_cell.length_b   1.000
_cell.length_c   1.000
_cell.angle_alpha   90.00
_cell.angle_beta   90.00
_cell.angle_gamma   90.00
#
_symmetry.space_group_name_H-M   'P 1'
#
loop_
_entity.id
_entity.type
_entity.pdbx_description
1 polymer ?
#
loop_
_entity_poly.entity_id
_entity_poly.type
_entity_poly.pdbx_seq_one_letter_code
_entity_poly.pdbx_strand_id
1 'polypeptide(L)'
;MRWAAVVAAAALLSGGCGTQAVQRAPVAPDDGIQLTGTLGGRQIHVSDGEPEVVLGDCDPNDGVDEDLCMVTFSIDGAPLALVIDNPAALAAGERLPVVAPAGAGCLPHCDDLTGGVVIEVRRGQQRQFATSGSVVVREADPRYAATFALGFGKGRVTGAFNVRPDA
;
A
#
# COMPACT_ATOMS: atom_id res chain seq x y z
N MET A 1 59.68 -28.80 12.78
CA MET A 1 58.33 -28.26 12.52
C MET A 1 57.32 -28.97 13.40
N ARG A 2 56.97 -28.37 14.55
CA ARG A 2 55.75 -28.66 15.32
C ARG A 2 55.42 -27.41 16.12
N TRP A 3 54.52 -26.59 15.57
CA TRP A 3 53.90 -25.47 16.25
C TRP A 3 52.69 -26.03 16.98
N ALA A 4 52.68 -26.01 18.31
CA ALA A 4 51.46 -26.20 19.09
C ALA A 4 51.68 -25.72 20.53
N ALA A 5 50.93 -24.68 20.88
CA ALA A 5 50.17 -24.51 22.13
C ALA A 5 50.19 -23.05 22.56
N VAL A 6 49.22 -22.26 22.07
CA VAL A 6 48.79 -21.06 22.78
C VAL A 6 47.49 -21.39 23.49
N VAL A 7 47.61 -21.17 24.79
CA VAL A 7 46.67 -21.35 25.88
C VAL A 7 45.36 -20.58 25.67
N ALA A 8 44.29 -21.18 26.16
CA ALA A 8 42.94 -20.69 26.23
C ALA A 8 42.79 -19.36 26.99
N ALA A 9 41.80 -18.56 26.60
CA ALA A 9 41.15 -17.61 27.49
C ALA A 9 39.65 -17.59 27.18
N ALA A 10 38.88 -18.11 28.13
CA ALA A 10 37.43 -18.08 28.15
C ALA A 10 36.91 -16.66 28.42
N ALA A 11 35.79 -16.30 27.79
CA ALA A 11 34.93 -15.22 28.27
C ALA A 11 33.48 -15.63 28.09
N LEU A 12 32.87 -15.96 29.22
CA LEU A 12 31.44 -16.13 29.43
C LEU A 12 30.69 -14.85 29.04
N LEU A 13 29.67 -14.98 28.21
CA LEU A 13 28.49 -14.11 28.24
C LEU A 13 27.25 -14.99 28.28
N SER A 14 26.82 -15.19 29.52
CA SER A 14 25.51 -15.64 29.95
C SER A 14 24.38 -14.77 29.40
N GLY A 15 23.26 -15.41 29.07
CA GLY A 15 21.95 -14.75 29.13
C GLY A 15 21.29 -14.54 27.77
N GLY A 16 20.27 -15.34 27.50
CA GLY A 16 19.34 -15.13 26.41
C GLY A 16 18.66 -16.43 26.04
N CYS A 17 17.53 -16.73 26.68
CA CYS A 17 16.55 -17.64 26.11
C CYS A 17 16.35 -17.24 24.65
N GLY A 18 16.89 -18.03 23.74
CA GLY A 18 16.54 -17.95 22.34
C GLY A 18 15.11 -18.41 22.23
N THR A 19 14.15 -17.50 22.45
CA THR A 19 12.90 -17.56 21.71
C THR A 19 13.35 -17.65 20.26
N GLN A 20 13.13 -18.82 19.64
CA GLN A 20 13.29 -18.96 18.21
C GLN A 20 12.60 -17.75 17.61
N ALA A 21 13.36 -16.88 16.95
CA ALA A 21 12.76 -15.94 16.04
C ALA A 21 11.97 -16.86 15.11
N VAL A 22 10.64 -16.82 15.20
CA VAL A 22 9.79 -17.41 14.18
C VAL A 22 10.22 -16.66 12.94
N GLN A 23 11.12 -17.27 12.17
CA GLN A 23 11.43 -16.85 10.83
C GLN A 23 10.12 -17.05 10.07
N ARG A 24 9.24 -16.04 10.16
CA ARG A 24 8.18 -15.89 9.18
C ARG A 24 8.90 -15.88 7.85
N ALA A 25 8.48 -16.79 6.98
CA ALA A 25 9.03 -16.89 5.65
C ALA A 25 9.07 -15.47 5.02
N PRO A 26 10.12 -15.12 4.27
CA PRO A 26 10.11 -13.91 3.48
C PRO A 26 8.82 -13.86 2.68
N VAL A 27 8.02 -12.80 2.85
CA VAL A 27 6.84 -12.55 2.01
C VAL A 27 7.34 -12.55 0.57
N ALA A 28 6.66 -13.26 -0.33
CA ALA A 28 6.98 -13.17 -1.75
C ALA A 28 6.97 -11.68 -2.11
N PRO A 29 7.94 -11.16 -2.88
CA PRO A 29 8.07 -9.72 -3.17
C PRO A 29 6.85 -9.11 -3.88
N ASP A 30 5.84 -9.92 -4.18
CA ASP A 30 4.66 -9.64 -4.98
C ASP A 30 3.35 -9.84 -4.22
N ASP A 31 3.24 -9.87 -2.88
CA ASP A 31 1.93 -9.96 -2.20
C ASP A 31 1.74 -8.86 -1.13
N GLY A 32 0.55 -8.28 -1.07
CA GLY A 32 0.17 -7.20 -0.16
C GLY A 32 0.36 -5.80 -0.74
N ILE A 33 0.63 -4.81 0.12
CA ILE A 33 0.85 -3.41 -0.23
C ILE A 33 2.21 -2.89 0.27
N GLN A 34 2.92 -2.22 -0.62
CA GLN A 34 4.17 -1.54 -0.30
C GLN A 34 4.09 -0.11 -0.82
N LEU A 35 4.28 0.86 0.06
CA LEU A 35 4.34 2.26 -0.37
C LEU A 35 5.30 3.07 0.48
N THR A 36 5.85 4.10 -0.15
CA THR A 36 6.73 5.04 0.52
C THR A 36 6.63 6.41 -0.11
N GLY A 37 6.92 7.43 0.68
CA GLY A 37 7.02 8.79 0.21
C GLY A 37 6.56 9.77 1.26
N THR A 38 6.04 10.90 0.81
CA THR A 38 5.62 12.00 1.68
C THR A 38 4.17 12.35 1.43
N LEU A 39 3.39 12.42 2.51
CA LEU A 39 1.97 12.77 2.52
C LEU A 39 1.73 13.83 3.60
N GLY A 40 1.14 14.96 3.23
CA GLY A 40 0.93 16.08 4.16
C GLY A 40 2.21 16.59 4.84
N GLY A 41 3.36 16.51 4.15
CA GLY A 41 4.67 16.88 4.71
C GLY A 41 5.28 15.86 5.69
N ARG A 42 4.65 14.69 5.88
CA ARG A 42 5.16 13.59 6.72
C ARG A 42 5.66 12.45 5.86
N GLN A 43 6.78 11.84 6.27
CA GLN A 43 7.24 10.60 5.66
C GLN A 43 6.30 9.46 6.02
N ILE A 44 5.98 8.63 5.03
CA ILE A 44 5.22 7.39 5.19
C ILE A 44 6.01 6.23 4.60
N HIS A 45 5.91 5.10 5.27
CA HIS A 45 6.44 3.82 4.80
C HIS A 45 5.50 2.72 5.29
N VAL A 46 5.08 1.88 4.34
CA VAL A 46 4.20 0.73 4.54
C VAL A 46 4.82 -0.44 3.81
N SER A 47 4.84 -1.59 4.47
CA SER A 47 5.19 -2.88 3.91
C SER A 47 4.33 -3.90 4.62
N ASP A 48 3.13 -4.11 4.10
CA ASP A 48 2.12 -5.01 4.68
C ASP A 48 1.81 -6.12 3.68
N GLY A 49 2.09 -7.36 4.07
CA GLY A 49 1.85 -8.53 3.23
C GLY A 49 0.41 -9.04 3.27
N GLU A 50 -0.38 -8.55 4.23
CA GLU A 50 -1.74 -9.02 4.50
C GLU A 50 -2.64 -7.83 4.88
N PRO A 51 -2.76 -6.81 4.00
CA PRO A 51 -3.72 -5.74 4.23
C PRO A 51 -5.15 -6.30 4.20
N GLU A 52 -6.06 -5.63 4.89
CA GLU A 52 -7.50 -5.87 4.70
C GLU A 52 -7.91 -5.29 3.35
N VAL A 53 -8.66 -6.05 2.55
CA VAL A 53 -9.01 -5.68 1.18
C VAL A 53 -10.51 -5.81 0.97
N VAL A 54 -11.18 -4.67 0.80
CA VAL A 54 -12.62 -4.59 0.58
C VAL A 54 -12.89 -4.13 -0.84
N LEU A 55 -13.87 -4.76 -1.48
CA LEU A 55 -14.45 -4.32 -2.75
C LEU A 55 -15.91 -3.92 -2.48
N GLY A 56 -16.24 -2.65 -2.71
CA GLY A 56 -17.53 -2.05 -2.40
C GLY A 56 -17.38 -0.60 -1.95
N ASP A 57 -18.48 0.05 -1.55
CA ASP A 57 -18.45 1.44 -1.08
C ASP A 57 -17.60 1.57 0.19
N CYS A 58 -16.48 2.29 0.08
CA CYS A 58 -15.61 2.60 1.20
C CYS A 58 -15.79 4.02 1.72
N ASP A 59 -16.59 4.86 1.09
CA ASP A 59 -17.03 6.15 1.61
C ASP A 59 -18.54 6.14 1.91
N PRO A 60 -18.96 5.76 3.13
CA PRO A 60 -20.38 5.59 3.47
C PRO A 60 -21.23 6.87 3.41
N ASN A 61 -20.63 8.00 3.01
CA ASN A 61 -21.29 9.29 2.87
C ASN A 61 -21.61 9.66 1.40
N ASP A 62 -21.17 8.87 0.43
CA ASP A 62 -21.26 9.19 -1.00
C ASP A 62 -21.91 8.06 -1.83
N GLY A 63 -23.23 7.88 -1.69
CA GLY A 63 -23.98 7.02 -2.61
C GLY A 63 -23.65 5.53 -2.48
N VAL A 64 -23.70 4.82 -3.61
CA VAL A 64 -23.28 3.41 -3.73
C VAL A 64 -22.43 3.34 -4.99
N ASP A 65 -21.12 3.46 -4.84
CA ASP A 65 -20.12 3.16 -5.84
C ASP A 65 -19.27 1.95 -5.42
N GLU A 66 -18.50 1.41 -6.35
CA GLU A 66 -17.63 0.26 -6.09
C GLU A 66 -16.19 0.76 -5.93
N ASP A 67 -15.63 0.69 -4.72
CA ASP A 67 -14.24 1.06 -4.46
C ASP A 67 -13.39 -0.19 -4.21
N LEU A 68 -12.10 -0.13 -4.55
CA LEU A 68 -11.11 -1.08 -4.04
C LEU A 68 -10.30 -0.44 -2.91
N CYS A 69 -10.39 -1.02 -1.72
CA CYS A 69 -9.85 -0.44 -0.49
C CYS A 69 -8.85 -1.37 0.15
N MET A 70 -7.63 -0.89 0.29
CA MET A 70 -6.56 -1.59 0.98
C MET A 70 -6.27 -0.87 2.29
N VAL A 71 -6.66 -1.47 3.41
CA VAL A 71 -6.44 -0.93 4.76
C VAL A 71 -5.24 -1.61 5.39
N THR A 72 -4.30 -0.80 5.86
CA THR A 72 -2.99 -1.21 6.36
C THR A 72 -2.57 -0.29 7.50
N PHE A 73 -1.46 -0.60 8.15
CA PHE A 73 -0.81 0.28 9.11
C PHE A 73 0.56 0.76 8.59
N SER A 74 0.88 2.03 8.82
CA SER A 74 2.23 2.55 8.59
C SER A 74 3.19 2.10 9.68
N ILE A 75 4.49 2.29 9.43
CA ILE A 75 5.55 1.92 10.39
C ILE A 75 5.44 2.64 11.76
N ASP A 76 4.79 3.81 11.82
CA ASP A 76 4.47 4.53 13.06
C ASP A 76 3.17 4.06 13.73
N GLY A 77 2.55 2.98 13.23
CA GLY A 77 1.33 2.37 13.76
C GLY A 77 0.03 3.14 13.43
N ALA A 78 0.08 4.12 12.53
CA ALA A 78 -1.10 4.85 12.12
C ALA A 78 -1.88 4.07 11.03
N PRO A 79 -3.22 4.00 11.12
CA PRO A 79 -4.01 3.40 10.06
C PRO A 79 -3.89 4.23 8.78
N LEU A 80 -3.71 3.53 7.67
CA LEU A 80 -3.61 4.09 6.34
C LEU A 80 -4.48 3.27 5.39
N ALA A 81 -5.30 3.91 4.57
CA ALA A 81 -6.02 3.25 3.50
C ALA A 81 -5.61 3.83 2.14
N LEU A 82 -5.38 2.96 1.17
CA LEU A 82 -5.31 3.31 -0.24
C LEU A 82 -6.65 2.91 -0.87
N VAL A 83 -7.38 3.90 -1.37
CA VAL A 83 -8.71 3.71 -1.96
C VAL A 83 -8.62 4.03 -3.45
N ILE A 84 -9.15 3.15 -4.28
CA ILE A 84 -9.31 3.33 -5.72
C ILE A 84 -10.80 3.38 -5.99
N ASP A 85 -11.31 4.59 -6.25
CA ASP A 85 -12.75 4.86 -6.29
C ASP A 85 -13.43 4.41 -7.60
N ASN A 86 -12.68 3.83 -8.54
CA ASN A 86 -13.21 3.29 -9.80
C ASN A 86 -12.38 2.08 -10.28
N PRO A 87 -12.39 0.96 -9.53
CA PRO A 87 -11.50 -0.17 -9.74
C PRO A 87 -11.71 -0.85 -11.09
N ALA A 88 -12.90 -0.74 -11.69
CA ALA A 88 -13.18 -1.22 -13.05
C ALA A 88 -12.25 -0.59 -14.11
N ALA A 89 -11.79 0.65 -13.90
CA ALA A 89 -10.85 1.31 -14.81
C ALA A 89 -9.49 0.59 -14.86
N LEU A 90 -9.12 -0.18 -13.83
CA LEU A 90 -7.89 -0.97 -13.81
C LEU A 90 -7.86 -2.04 -14.91
N ALA A 91 -9.02 -2.59 -15.29
CA ALA A 91 -9.12 -3.56 -16.38
C ALA A 91 -8.95 -2.93 -17.77
N ALA A 92 -9.09 -1.61 -17.89
CA ALA A 92 -9.15 -0.91 -19.17
C ALA A 92 -7.78 -0.61 -19.80
N GLY A 93 -6.66 -0.75 -19.06
CA GLY A 93 -5.35 -0.46 -19.64
C GLY A 93 -4.14 -0.83 -18.80
N GLU A 94 -3.01 -1.04 -19.49
CA GLU A 94 -1.71 -1.35 -18.87
C GLU A 94 -1.14 -0.17 -18.07
N ARG A 95 -1.48 1.07 -18.48
CA ARG A 95 -1.07 2.30 -17.80
C ARG A 95 -2.17 3.34 -17.82
N LEU A 96 -2.58 3.79 -16.65
CA LEU A 96 -3.69 4.72 -16.44
C LEU A 96 -3.16 6.00 -15.79
N PRO A 97 -3.58 7.19 -16.25
CA PRO A 97 -3.29 8.43 -15.54
C PRO A 97 -4.12 8.49 -14.26
N VAL A 98 -3.55 9.12 -13.23
CA VAL A 98 -4.30 9.50 -12.02
C VAL A 98 -4.96 10.83 -12.27
N VAL A 99 -6.28 10.89 -12.09
CA VAL A 99 -7.09 12.08 -12.29
C VAL A 99 -7.52 12.66 -10.95
N ALA A 100 -7.44 13.99 -10.85
CA ALA A 100 -7.96 14.69 -9.67
C ALA A 100 -9.51 14.71 -9.76
N PRO A 101 -10.22 14.34 -8.69
CA PRO A 101 -11.67 14.47 -8.67
C PRO A 101 -12.10 15.95 -8.71
N ALA A 102 -13.28 16.22 -9.25
CA ALA A 102 -13.80 17.58 -9.34
C ALA A 102 -14.42 18.02 -8.00
N GLY A 103 -13.89 19.08 -7.38
CA GLY A 103 -14.43 19.60 -6.12
C GLY A 103 -13.92 18.82 -4.90
N ALA A 104 -14.83 18.39 -4.03
CA ALA A 104 -14.48 17.74 -2.76
C ALA A 104 -14.39 16.20 -2.84
N GLY A 105 -14.58 15.61 -4.02
CA GLY A 105 -14.65 14.16 -4.25
C GLY A 105 -15.22 13.87 -5.65
N CYS A 106 -15.63 12.61 -5.90
CA CYS A 106 -16.33 12.24 -7.13
C CYS A 106 -17.84 12.35 -6.97
N LEU A 107 -18.36 13.57 -7.03
CA LEU A 107 -19.80 13.75 -6.98
C LEU A 107 -20.40 13.64 -8.40
N PRO A 108 -21.36 12.75 -8.68
CA PRO A 108 -22.00 11.81 -7.74
C PRO A 108 -21.36 10.41 -7.65
N HIS A 109 -20.58 9.96 -8.65
CA HIS A 109 -19.89 8.66 -8.65
C HIS A 109 -18.58 8.75 -9.44
N CYS A 110 -17.51 8.08 -8.99
CA CYS A 110 -16.25 8.00 -9.74
C CYS A 110 -16.32 7.01 -10.92
N ASP A 111 -17.29 6.10 -10.94
CA ASP A 111 -17.41 5.01 -11.93
C ASP A 111 -17.62 5.48 -13.38
N ASP A 112 -18.14 6.70 -13.57
CA ASP A 112 -18.34 7.30 -14.90
C ASP A 112 -17.03 7.82 -15.53
N LEU A 113 -15.91 7.80 -14.80
CA LEU A 113 -14.62 8.27 -15.28
C LEU A 113 -13.97 7.24 -16.22
N THR A 114 -13.98 7.56 -17.52
CA THR A 114 -13.47 6.68 -18.59
C THR A 114 -12.00 6.91 -18.96
N GLY A 115 -11.36 7.92 -18.38
CA GLY A 115 -10.04 8.42 -18.82
C GLY A 115 -8.88 8.18 -17.86
N GLY A 116 -9.10 7.53 -16.71
CA GLY A 116 -8.09 7.35 -15.67
C GLY A 116 -8.66 6.78 -14.38
N VAL A 117 -7.83 6.81 -13.33
CA VAL A 117 -8.19 6.32 -11.99
C VAL A 117 -8.17 7.45 -10.97
N VAL A 118 -9.12 7.42 -10.04
CA VAL A 118 -9.10 8.28 -8.86
C VAL A 118 -8.50 7.49 -7.71
N ILE A 119 -7.56 8.12 -7.01
CA ILE A 119 -6.87 7.49 -5.88
C ILE A 119 -6.89 8.42 -4.69
N GLU A 120 -7.44 7.90 -3.60
CA GLU A 120 -7.43 8.54 -2.29
C GLU A 120 -6.44 7.83 -1.37
N VAL A 121 -5.74 8.61 -0.54
CA VAL A 121 -5.00 8.08 0.61
C VAL A 121 -5.61 8.65 1.88
N ARG A 122 -6.09 7.75 2.75
CA ARG A 122 -6.63 8.08 4.07
C ARG A 122 -5.60 7.80 5.14
N ARG A 123 -5.41 8.73 6.07
CA ARG A 123 -4.59 8.53 7.28
C ARG A 123 -5.37 8.98 8.50
N GLY A 124 -5.88 8.01 9.27
CA GLY A 124 -6.91 8.29 10.27
C GLY A 124 -8.14 8.94 9.61
N GLN A 125 -8.52 10.14 10.05
CA GLN A 125 -9.65 10.90 9.49
C GLN A 125 -9.25 11.84 8.33
N GLN A 126 -7.94 11.93 8.01
CA GLN A 126 -7.46 12.82 6.95
C GLN A 126 -7.54 12.13 5.60
N ARG A 127 -8.29 12.74 4.69
CA ARG A 127 -8.47 12.30 3.30
C ARG A 127 -7.63 13.15 2.37
N GLN A 128 -6.88 12.52 1.47
CA GLN A 128 -6.10 13.23 0.46
C GLN A 128 -6.20 12.52 -0.88
N PHE A 129 -6.77 13.19 -1.87
CA PHE A 129 -6.78 12.73 -3.24
C PHE A 129 -5.46 13.02 -3.94
N ALA A 130 -4.97 12.05 -4.70
CA ALA A 130 -3.89 12.27 -5.63
C ALA A 130 -4.36 13.19 -6.76
N THR A 131 -3.55 14.19 -7.12
CA THR A 131 -3.91 15.19 -8.13
C THR A 131 -3.20 14.96 -9.46
N SER A 132 -2.27 14.01 -9.51
CA SER A 132 -1.48 13.65 -10.68
C SER A 132 -0.80 12.30 -10.45
N GLY A 133 -0.28 11.71 -11.52
CA GLY A 133 0.48 10.48 -11.42
C GLY A 133 0.06 9.45 -12.46
N SER A 134 0.44 8.20 -12.19
CA SER A 134 0.04 7.07 -13.01
C SER A 134 0.00 5.78 -12.22
N VAL A 135 -0.86 4.87 -12.65
CA VAL A 135 -0.89 3.46 -12.24
C VAL A 135 -0.50 2.62 -13.45
N VAL A 136 0.37 1.63 -13.23
CA VAL A 136 0.72 0.62 -14.22
C VAL A 136 0.14 -0.71 -13.72
N VAL A 137 -0.89 -1.18 -14.41
CA VAL A 137 -1.66 -2.37 -14.01
C VAL A 137 -1.01 -3.60 -14.61
N ARG A 138 -0.85 -4.63 -13.79
CA ARG A 138 -0.36 -5.97 -14.18
C ARG A 138 -1.50 -6.98 -14.22
N GLU A 139 -2.44 -6.87 -13.28
CA GLU A 139 -3.58 -7.78 -13.12
C GLU A 139 -4.74 -6.99 -12.51
N ALA A 140 -5.97 -7.26 -12.95
CA ALA A 140 -7.19 -6.70 -12.40
C ALA A 140 -8.30 -7.76 -12.50
N ASP A 141 -9.05 -7.94 -11.41
CA ASP A 141 -10.16 -8.90 -11.23
C ASP A 141 -9.84 -10.38 -11.59
N PRO A 142 -9.86 -11.33 -10.62
CA PRO A 142 -10.22 -11.20 -9.20
C PRO A 142 -9.03 -10.79 -8.31
N ARG A 143 -7.88 -10.53 -8.93
CA ARG A 143 -6.65 -10.12 -8.27
C ARG A 143 -6.20 -8.81 -8.85
N TYR A 144 -5.87 -7.86 -7.99
CA TYR A 144 -5.44 -6.53 -8.39
C TYR A 144 -3.95 -6.40 -8.10
N ALA A 145 -3.15 -6.21 -9.15
CA ALA A 145 -1.72 -6.02 -9.05
C ALA A 145 -1.30 -4.82 -9.88
N ALA A 146 -0.66 -3.83 -9.24
CA ALA A 146 -0.19 -2.63 -9.93
C ALA A 146 1.01 -1.98 -9.24
N THR A 147 1.71 -1.14 -10.00
CA THR A 147 2.65 -0.16 -9.45
C THR A 147 2.10 1.24 -9.67
N PHE A 148 2.44 2.17 -8.80
CA PHE A 148 1.89 3.52 -8.87
C PHE A 148 2.90 4.58 -8.45
N ALA A 149 2.69 5.77 -9.00
CA ALA A 149 3.35 7.00 -8.57
C ALA A 149 2.30 8.11 -8.50
N LEU A 150 2.07 8.63 -7.31
CA LEU A 150 1.00 9.58 -6.98
C LEU A 150 1.61 10.92 -6.57
N GLY A 151 1.12 11.99 -7.16
CA GLY A 151 1.41 13.36 -6.75
C GLY A 151 0.30 13.91 -5.88
N PHE A 152 0.67 14.48 -4.73
CA PHE A 152 -0.21 15.28 -3.88
C PHE A 152 0.31 16.72 -3.92
N GLY A 153 -0.56 17.72 -3.84
CA GLY A 153 -0.13 19.14 -3.94
C GLY A 153 1.08 19.50 -3.04
N LYS A 154 1.25 18.81 -1.90
CA LYS A 154 2.46 18.83 -1.05
C LYS A 154 2.94 17.41 -0.68
N GLY A 155 3.26 16.59 -1.68
CA GLY A 155 3.76 15.25 -1.43
C GLY A 155 3.88 14.39 -2.68
N ARG A 156 4.52 13.24 -2.52
CA ARG A 156 4.57 12.18 -3.53
C ARG A 156 4.61 10.85 -2.83
N VAL A 157 3.84 9.90 -3.30
CA VAL A 157 3.86 8.52 -2.82
C VAL A 157 4.08 7.61 -4.02
N THR A 158 4.95 6.63 -3.88
CA THR A 158 5.18 5.59 -4.87
C THR A 158 5.04 4.24 -4.20
N GLY A 159 4.59 3.24 -4.95
CA GLY A 159 4.39 1.93 -4.37
C GLY A 159 3.93 0.89 -5.37
N ALA A 160 3.58 -0.24 -4.81
CA ALA A 160 2.97 -1.35 -5.50
C ALA A 160 1.95 -2.02 -4.58
N PHE A 161 0.96 -2.66 -5.18
CA PHE A 161 0.08 -3.58 -4.49
C PHE A 161 -0.09 -4.83 -5.33
N ASN A 162 -0.35 -5.94 -4.66
CA ASN A 162 -0.83 -7.17 -5.25
C ASN A 162 -1.73 -7.86 -4.23
N VAL A 163 -3.03 -7.72 -4.44
CA VAL A 163 -4.06 -8.02 -3.44
C VAL A 163 -5.23 -8.76 -4.08
N ARG A 164 -6.03 -9.40 -3.23
CA ARG A 164 -7.31 -9.99 -3.58
C ARG A 164 -8.34 -9.48 -2.58
N PRO A 165 -9.51 -9.00 -3.04
CA PRO A 165 -10.59 -8.68 -2.12
C PRO A 165 -11.00 -9.91 -1.30
N ASP A 166 -11.40 -9.65 -0.07
CA ASP A 166 -12.03 -10.66 0.77
C ASP A 166 -13.37 -11.07 0.15
N ALA A 167 -13.70 -12.36 0.24
CA ALA A 167 -14.89 -12.97 -0.36
C ALA A 167 -16.18 -12.71 0.43
#